data_AF-A0A379TFS0-F1
#
_entry.id   AF-A0A379TFS0-F1
#
_cell.length_a   1.000
_cell.length_b   1.000
_cell.length_c   1.000
_cell.angle_alpha   90.00
_cell.angle_beta   90.00
_cell.angle_gamma   90.00
#
_symmetry.space_group_name_H-M   'P 1'
#
loop_
_entity.id
_entity.type
_entity.pdbx_description
1 polymer ?
#
loop_
_entity_poly.entity_id
_entity_poly.type
_entity_poly.pdbx_seq_one_letter_code
_entity_poly.pdbx_strand_id
1 'polypeptide(L)'
;MNHETNYHALLIADTPLIDVRAPIEFQQGAMPGAINLPLMMDDERAAVGTCYKRQGADAALALGHRLVCGDIRQQRLEAWKAAYQRFPNGYLCCARGGQRSHIVQRWLQETGIDCPLIEGGYKALRQTAIQATWQLVQKPILLIGGCTGSGKTQLVRQQPNGVDLEGLARHRGSSFGRTLKPQLSQASFENKTCR
;
A
#
# COMPACT_ATOMS: atom_id res chain seq x y z
N MET A 1 24.56 2.49 11.46
CA MET A 1 23.61 3.49 11.99
C MET A 1 22.22 2.95 11.75
N ASN A 2 21.53 2.51 12.80
CA ASN A 2 20.19 1.91 12.71
C ASN A 2 19.19 2.99 12.30
N HIS A 3 18.78 3.01 11.03
CA HIS A 3 17.58 3.74 10.60
C HIS A 3 16.38 2.90 11.02
N GLU A 4 15.96 2.97 12.29
CA GLU A 4 14.62 2.51 12.65
C GLU A 4 13.63 3.36 11.87
N THR A 5 13.10 2.81 10.78
CA THR A 5 12.11 3.48 9.97
C THR A 5 10.86 3.65 10.83
N ASN A 6 10.56 4.88 11.23
CA ASN A 6 9.36 5.18 11.99
C ASN A 6 8.14 5.08 11.07
N TYR A 7 7.56 3.88 10.98
CA TYR A 7 6.38 3.63 10.14
C TYR A 7 5.19 4.48 10.53
N HIS A 8 5.05 4.86 11.79
CA HIS A 8 3.96 5.73 12.23
C HIS A 8 4.09 7.13 11.61
N ALA A 9 5.30 7.67 11.56
CA ALA A 9 5.56 8.94 10.88
C ALA A 9 5.26 8.86 9.39
N LEU A 10 5.63 7.76 8.72
CA LEU A 10 5.31 7.55 7.29
C LEU A 10 3.81 7.46 7.01
N LEU A 11 3.04 6.83 7.90
CA LEU A 11 1.59 6.70 7.75
C LEU A 11 0.86 8.04 7.89
N ILE A 12 1.35 8.93 8.75
CA ILE A 12 0.80 10.28 8.98
C ILE A 12 1.22 11.26 7.88
N ALA A 13 2.48 11.23 7.46
CA ALA A 13 3.06 12.26 6.58
C ALA A 13 2.64 12.15 5.10
N ASP A 14 1.72 11.25 4.75
CA ASP A 14 1.33 10.97 3.37
C ASP A 14 2.53 10.68 2.44
N THR A 15 3.58 10.07 3.00
CA THR A 15 4.80 9.80 2.26
C THR A 15 4.50 8.96 1.03
N PRO A 16 4.94 9.38 -0.18
CA PRO A 16 4.68 8.62 -1.39
C PRO A 16 5.22 7.20 -1.28
N LEU A 17 4.38 6.22 -1.59
CA LEU A 17 4.73 4.81 -1.54
C LEU A 17 4.59 4.18 -2.92
N ILE A 18 5.69 3.61 -3.42
CA ILE A 18 5.72 2.85 -4.68
C ILE A 18 5.64 1.38 -4.32
N ASP A 19 4.45 0.79 -4.53
CA ASP A 19 4.15 -0.60 -4.23
C ASP A 19 4.44 -1.48 -5.45
N VAL A 20 5.45 -2.35 -5.33
CA VAL A 20 5.90 -3.26 -6.40
C VAL A 20 5.27 -4.64 -6.33
N ARG A 21 4.27 -4.84 -5.46
CA ARG A 21 3.47 -6.08 -5.44
C ARG A 21 2.64 -6.21 -6.72
N ALA A 22 2.19 -7.43 -7.00
CA ALA A 22 1.31 -7.66 -8.13
C ALA A 22 -0.05 -6.94 -7.94
N PRO A 23 -0.74 -6.57 -9.02
CA PRO A 23 -2.03 -5.87 -8.94
C PRO A 23 -3.05 -6.52 -8.00
N ILE A 24 -3.16 -7.86 -8.01
CA ILE A 24 -4.08 -8.58 -7.13
C ILE A 24 -3.77 -8.39 -5.64
N GLU A 25 -2.49 -8.30 -5.26
CA GLU A 25 -2.09 -8.04 -3.88
C GLU A 25 -2.40 -6.59 -3.46
N PHE A 26 -2.23 -5.66 -4.39
CA PHE A 26 -2.52 -4.24 -4.15
C PHE A 26 -4.03 -3.99 -4.01
N GLN A 27 -4.84 -4.63 -4.85
CA GLN A 27 -6.31 -4.58 -4.78
C GLN A 27 -6.84 -5.18 -3.47
N GLN A 28 -6.22 -6.24 -2.96
CA GLN A 28 -6.57 -6.83 -1.66
C GLN A 28 -6.29 -5.89 -0.49
N GLY A 29 -5.33 -4.96 -0.61
CA GLY A 29 -5.01 -4.00 0.43
C GLY A 29 -3.87 -3.09 0.03
N ALA A 30 -4.12 -1.79 0.00
CA ALA A 30 -3.13 -0.76 -0.30
C ALA A 30 -2.96 0.20 0.89
N MET A 31 -1.76 0.75 1.04
CA MET A 31 -1.55 1.88 1.94
C MET A 31 -2.14 3.15 1.31
N PRO A 32 -2.64 4.11 2.11
CA PRO A 32 -3.17 5.33 1.53
C PRO A 32 -2.04 6.12 0.84
N GLY A 33 -2.34 6.72 -0.31
CA GLY A 33 -1.36 7.44 -1.11
C GLY A 33 -0.39 6.54 -1.91
N ALA A 34 -0.44 5.21 -1.74
CA ALA A 34 0.40 4.30 -2.49
C ALA A 34 0.00 4.23 -3.97
N ILE A 35 1.00 4.15 -4.85
CA ILE A 35 0.85 3.85 -6.27
C ILE A 35 1.39 2.44 -6.56
N ASN A 36 0.68 1.67 -7.38
CA ASN A 36 1.12 0.33 -7.75
C ASN A 36 1.91 0.35 -9.06
N LEU A 37 3.19 -0.02 -8.98
CA LEU A 37 4.07 -0.21 -10.13
C LEU A 37 4.71 -1.60 -10.00
N PRO A 38 4.00 -2.65 -10.45
CA PRO A 38 4.33 -4.03 -10.12
C PRO A 38 5.67 -4.47 -10.70
N LEU A 39 6.48 -5.16 -9.88
CA LEU A 39 7.61 -5.94 -10.41
C LEU A 39 7.13 -7.10 -11.27
N MET A 40 5.96 -7.67 -10.95
CA MET A 40 5.35 -8.80 -11.65
C MET A 40 3.84 -8.62 -11.77
N MET A 41 3.28 -8.99 -12.91
CA MET A 41 1.84 -9.14 -13.11
C MET A 41 1.31 -10.38 -12.38
N ASP A 42 -0.01 -10.53 -12.29
CA ASP A 42 -0.64 -11.55 -11.43
C ASP A 42 -0.29 -12.98 -11.85
N ASP A 43 -0.22 -13.24 -13.15
CA ASP A 43 0.18 -14.50 -13.76
C ASP A 43 1.66 -14.82 -13.54
N GLU A 44 2.55 -13.84 -13.77
CA GLU A 44 3.98 -13.95 -13.50
C GLU A 44 4.24 -14.24 -12.02
N ARG A 45 3.56 -13.50 -11.13
CA ARG A 45 3.62 -13.72 -9.68
C ARG A 45 3.17 -15.14 -9.32
N ALA A 46 2.07 -15.61 -9.91
CA ALA A 46 1.54 -16.95 -9.64
C ALA A 46 2.52 -18.05 -10.09
N ALA A 47 3.14 -17.89 -11.27
CA ALA A 47 4.14 -18.79 -11.79
C ALA A 47 5.38 -18.85 -10.89
N VAL A 48 5.93 -17.69 -10.52
CA VAL A 48 7.10 -17.58 -9.63
C VAL A 48 6.80 -18.13 -8.24
N GLY A 49 5.62 -17.82 -7.67
CA GLY A 49 5.20 -18.37 -6.39
C GLY A 49 5.03 -19.90 -6.40
N THR A 50 4.55 -20.46 -7.51
CA THR A 50 4.45 -21.91 -7.70
C THR A 50 5.82 -22.55 -7.83
N CYS A 51 6.72 -21.96 -8.62
CA CYS A 51 8.10 -22.40 -8.75
C CYS A 51 8.83 -22.38 -7.40
N TYR A 52 8.68 -21.29 -6.62
CA TYR A 52 9.27 -21.19 -5.29
C TYR A 52 8.86 -22.33 -4.36
N LYS A 53 7.56 -22.65 -4.33
CA LYS A 53 7.03 -23.75 -3.50
C LYS A 53 7.51 -25.13 -3.94
N ARG A 54 7.72 -25.35 -5.25
CA ARG A 54 8.03 -26.67 -5.80
C ARG A 54 9.54 -26.92 -5.96
N GLN A 55 10.31 -25.88 -6.25
CA GLN A 55 11.70 -25.97 -6.72
C GLN A 55 12.66 -25.07 -5.93
N GLY A 56 12.16 -24.29 -4.96
CA GLY A 56 12.99 -23.46 -4.08
C GLY A 56 13.28 -22.06 -4.62
N ALA A 57 14.07 -21.32 -3.85
CA ALA A 57 14.30 -19.89 -4.04
C ALA A 57 15.08 -19.58 -5.34
N ASP A 58 16.16 -20.32 -5.62
CA ASP A 58 17.03 -20.04 -6.76
C ASP A 58 16.32 -20.28 -8.10
N ALA A 59 15.54 -21.37 -8.19
CA ALA A 59 14.72 -21.66 -9.36
C ALA A 59 13.65 -20.57 -9.60
N ALA A 60 13.01 -20.09 -8.53
CA ALA A 60 12.02 -19.02 -8.61
C ALA A 60 12.65 -17.68 -9.02
N LEU A 61 13.85 -17.37 -8.53
CA LEU A 61 14.61 -16.18 -8.91
C LEU A 61 15.00 -16.24 -10.39
N ALA A 62 15.53 -17.37 -10.86
CA ALA A 62 15.86 -17.59 -12.26
C ALA A 62 14.62 -17.50 -13.17
N LEU A 63 13.48 -18.04 -12.73
CA LEU A 63 12.21 -17.87 -13.45
C LEU A 63 11.77 -16.40 -13.48
N GLY A 64 11.87 -15.68 -12.35
CA GLY A 64 11.53 -14.27 -12.28
C GLY A 64 12.36 -13.42 -13.25
N HIS A 65 13.67 -13.66 -13.33
CA HIS A 65 14.53 -12.99 -14.31
C HIS A 65 14.18 -13.31 -15.75
N ARG A 66 13.74 -14.54 -16.05
CA ARG A 66 13.27 -14.90 -17.39
C ARG A 66 11.95 -14.24 -17.77
N LEU A 67 11.01 -14.13 -16.84
CA LEU A 67 9.72 -13.50 -17.06
C LEU A 67 9.82 -11.98 -17.19
N VAL A 68 10.74 -11.36 -16.43
CA VAL A 68 10.94 -9.91 -16.39
C VAL A 68 12.27 -9.55 -17.04
N CYS A 69 12.36 -9.70 -18.35
CA CYS A 69 13.55 -9.39 -19.16
C CYS A 69 13.23 -8.51 -20.37
N GLY A 70 14.26 -8.08 -21.10
CA GLY A 70 14.12 -7.29 -22.34
C GLY A 70 13.22 -6.06 -22.18
N ASP A 71 12.29 -5.91 -23.11
CA ASP A 71 11.36 -4.78 -23.18
C ASP A 71 10.46 -4.67 -21.94
N ILE A 72 10.05 -5.79 -21.35
CA ILE A 72 9.21 -5.81 -20.14
C ILE A 72 9.97 -5.17 -18.97
N ARG A 73 11.24 -5.57 -18.78
CA ARG A 73 12.11 -4.97 -17.75
C ARG A 73 12.28 -3.48 -18.02
N GLN A 74 12.56 -3.10 -19.26
CA GLN A 74 12.78 -1.70 -19.64
C GLN A 74 11.54 -0.85 -19.38
N GLN A 75 10.36 -1.33 -19.77
CA GLN A 75 9.09 -0.63 -19.54
C GLN A 75 8.82 -0.41 -18.05
N ARG A 76 9.04 -1.44 -17.21
CA ARG A 76 8.87 -1.32 -15.75
C ARG A 76 9.87 -0.35 -15.15
N LEU A 77 11.12 -0.38 -15.62
CA LEU A 77 12.18 0.52 -15.19
C LEU A 77 11.86 1.99 -15.50
N GLU A 78 11.41 2.29 -16.71
CA GLU A 78 11.00 3.65 -17.08
C GLU A 78 9.78 4.13 -16.26
N ALA A 79 8.83 3.24 -15.96
CA ALA A 79 7.70 3.58 -15.09
C ALA A 79 8.15 3.94 -13.66
N TRP A 80 9.11 3.20 -13.09
CA TRP A 80 9.67 3.53 -11.77
C TRP A 80 10.49 4.83 -11.81
N LYS A 81 11.29 5.06 -12.86
CA LYS A 81 12.03 6.33 -13.02
C LYS A 81 11.07 7.52 -13.06
N ALA A 82 10.01 7.44 -13.84
CA ALA A 82 8.99 8.50 -13.92
C ALA A 82 8.32 8.74 -12.55
N ALA A 83 8.08 7.67 -11.78
CA ALA A 83 7.55 7.81 -10.42
C ALA A 83 8.54 8.51 -9.48
N TYR A 84 9.83 8.21 -9.55
CA TYR A 84 10.85 8.86 -8.72
C TYR A 84 11.15 10.30 -9.15
N GLN A 85 10.95 10.66 -10.42
CA GLN A 85 10.97 12.05 -10.86
C GLN A 85 9.84 12.86 -10.22
N ARG A 86 8.66 12.25 -10.08
CA ARG A 86 7.49 12.88 -9.43
C ARG A 86 7.57 12.85 -7.91
N PHE A 87 8.16 11.81 -7.34
CA PHE A 87 8.22 11.53 -5.91
C PHE A 87 9.65 11.15 -5.50
N PRO A 88 10.59 12.11 -5.44
CA PRO A 88 12.01 11.81 -5.20
C PRO A 88 12.28 11.18 -3.84
N ASN A 89 11.44 11.48 -2.84
CA ASN A 89 11.54 10.91 -1.49
C ASN A 89 10.59 9.70 -1.30
N GLY A 90 10.16 9.07 -2.39
CA GLY A 90 9.22 7.97 -2.36
C GLY A 90 9.84 6.68 -1.83
N TYR A 91 9.12 5.97 -0.97
CA TYR A 91 9.56 4.68 -0.46
C TYR A 91 9.10 3.53 -1.36
N LEU A 92 9.99 2.58 -1.60
CA LEU A 92 9.67 1.36 -2.33
C LEU A 92 9.21 0.27 -1.36
N CYS A 93 8.12 -0.42 -1.71
CA CYS A 93 7.52 -1.41 -0.84
C CYS A 93 7.11 -2.66 -1.61
N CYS A 94 7.43 -3.83 -1.06
CA CYS A 94 6.83 -5.10 -1.48
C CYS A 94 6.08 -5.74 -0.31
N ALA A 95 5.58 -6.97 -0.45
CA ALA A 95 4.77 -7.58 0.60
C ALA A 95 5.44 -7.70 1.97
N ARG A 96 6.75 -8.00 2.01
CA ARG A 96 7.48 -8.32 3.25
C ARG A 96 8.89 -7.70 3.31
N GLY A 97 9.21 -6.74 2.45
CA GLY A 97 10.56 -6.15 2.36
C GLY A 97 11.62 -7.18 1.94
N GLY A 98 11.26 -8.13 1.07
CA GLY A 98 12.16 -9.19 0.62
C GLY A 98 12.75 -8.94 -0.77
N GLN A 99 13.12 -10.02 -1.47
CA GLN A 99 13.82 -9.96 -2.75
C GLN A 99 13.17 -9.05 -3.81
N ARG A 100 11.83 -9.00 -3.88
CA ARG A 100 11.12 -8.20 -4.90
C ARG A 100 11.46 -6.71 -4.82
N SER A 101 11.43 -6.11 -3.63
CA SER A 101 11.81 -4.70 -3.47
C SER A 101 13.31 -4.48 -3.69
N HIS A 102 14.16 -5.41 -3.29
CA HIS A 102 15.61 -5.30 -3.53
C HIS A 102 16.00 -5.42 -5.01
N ILE A 103 15.31 -6.26 -5.79
CA ILE A 103 15.55 -6.37 -7.24
C ILE A 103 15.25 -5.04 -7.93
N VAL A 104 14.08 -4.45 -7.63
CA VAL A 104 13.69 -3.16 -8.19
C VAL A 104 14.63 -2.04 -7.72
N GLN A 105 15.00 -2.03 -6.44
CA GLN A 105 15.98 -1.08 -5.91
C GLN A 105 17.31 -1.16 -6.64
N ARG A 106 17.85 -2.38 -6.86
CA ARG A 106 19.10 -2.56 -7.59
C ARG A 106 19.01 -2.04 -9.03
N TRP A 107 17.91 -2.34 -9.72
CA TRP A 107 17.71 -1.85 -11.10
C TRP A 107 17.58 -0.33 -11.17
N LEU A 108 16.98 0.31 -10.16
CA LEU A 108 16.92 1.76 -10.06
C LEU A 108 18.29 2.37 -9.75
N GLN A 109 19.06 1.74 -8.84
CA GLN A 109 20.42 2.15 -8.48
C GLN A 109 21.38 2.06 -9.67
N GLU A 110 21.26 1.03 -10.52
CA GLU A 110 21.99 0.93 -11.80
C GLU A 110 21.76 2.13 -12.71
N THR A 111 20.65 2.86 -12.52
CA THR A 111 20.31 4.08 -13.27
C THR A 111 20.58 5.38 -12.52
N GLY A 112 21.22 5.29 -11.34
CA GLY A 112 21.57 6.44 -10.51
C GLY A 112 20.46 6.92 -9.58
N ILE A 113 19.35 6.19 -9.46
CA ILE A 113 18.26 6.53 -8.53
C ILE A 113 18.42 5.71 -7.26
N ASP A 114 18.72 6.39 -6.15
CA ASP A 114 18.65 5.77 -4.84
C ASP A 114 17.21 5.81 -4.32
N CYS A 115 16.75 4.68 -3.80
CA CYS A 115 15.39 4.53 -3.34
C CYS A 115 15.36 3.82 -1.98
N PRO A 116 14.78 4.46 -0.95
CA PRO A 116 14.65 3.84 0.36
C PRO A 116 13.58 2.74 0.32
N LEU A 117 13.84 1.64 1.03
CA LEU A 117 12.90 0.53 1.17
C LEU A 117 12.09 0.65 2.45
N ILE A 118 10.85 0.18 2.40
CA ILE A 118 10.11 -0.19 3.61
C ILE A 118 10.61 -1.54 4.09
N GLU A 119 11.38 -1.56 5.17
CA GLU A 119 11.75 -2.79 5.86
C GLU A 119 10.50 -3.54 6.33
N GLY A 120 10.48 -4.87 6.17
CA GLY A 120 9.27 -5.67 6.46
C GLY A 120 8.06 -5.40 5.54
N GLY A 121 8.16 -4.44 4.60
CA GLY A 121 7.21 -4.16 3.53
C GLY A 121 5.80 -3.80 3.98
N TYR A 122 4.82 -4.06 3.11
CA TYR A 122 3.40 -3.78 3.35
C TYR A 122 2.90 -4.44 4.63
N LYS A 123 3.42 -5.63 4.97
CA LYS A 123 3.06 -6.32 6.21
C LYS A 123 3.38 -5.47 7.44
N ALA A 124 4.59 -4.89 7.50
CA ALA A 124 5.01 -4.05 8.63
C ALA A 124 4.13 -2.80 8.72
N LEU A 125 3.96 -2.07 7.60
CA LEU A 125 3.08 -0.90 7.55
C LEU A 125 1.64 -1.21 8.00
N ARG A 126 1.09 -2.35 7.56
CA ARG A 126 -0.26 -2.78 7.95
C ARG A 126 -0.34 -3.12 9.43
N GLN A 127 0.66 -3.79 9.98
CA GLN A 127 0.69 -4.08 11.41
C GLN A 127 0.74 -2.78 12.23
N THR A 128 1.54 -1.80 11.80
CA THR A 128 1.59 -0.48 12.44
C THR A 128 0.25 0.25 12.34
N ALA A 129 -0.41 0.26 11.16
CA ALA A 129 -1.72 0.88 10.99
C ALA A 129 -2.79 0.26 11.90
N ILE A 130 -2.78 -1.07 12.02
CA ILE A 130 -3.68 -1.79 12.93
C ILE A 130 -3.40 -1.41 14.39
N GLN A 131 -2.14 -1.40 14.80
CA GLN A 131 -1.75 -1.01 16.17
C GLN A 131 -2.13 0.43 16.50
N ALA A 132 -1.90 1.36 15.56
CA ALA A 132 -2.30 2.75 15.72
C ALA A 132 -3.82 2.87 15.89
N THR A 133 -4.60 2.15 15.09
CA THR A 133 -6.06 2.09 15.23
C THR A 133 -6.47 1.56 16.60
N TRP A 134 -5.84 0.47 17.07
CA TRP A 134 -6.11 -0.10 18.39
C TRP A 134 -5.83 0.89 19.53
N GLN A 135 -4.78 1.71 19.41
CA GLN A 135 -4.48 2.76 20.38
C GLN A 135 -5.49 3.91 20.34
N LEU A 136 -5.93 4.31 19.14
CA LEU A 136 -6.91 5.38 18.95
C LEU A 136 -8.26 5.01 19.56
N VAL A 137 -8.71 3.76 19.43
CA VAL A 137 -10.00 3.33 19.99
C VAL A 137 -10.00 3.21 21.53
N GLN A 138 -8.84 3.28 22.19
CA GLN A 138 -8.78 3.39 23.66
C GLN A 138 -9.04 4.82 24.16
N LYS A 139 -8.97 5.82 23.28
CA LYS A 139 -9.26 7.21 23.64
C LYS A 139 -10.78 7.43 23.74
N PRO A 140 -11.26 8.40 24.52
CA PRO A 140 -12.69 8.74 24.55
C PRO A 140 -13.24 9.05 23.15
N ILE A 141 -14.30 8.35 22.75
CA ILE A 141 -14.97 8.54 21.47
C ILE A 141 -16.29 9.28 21.70
N LEU A 142 -16.46 10.42 21.02
CA LEU A 142 -17.74 11.10 20.95
C LEU A 142 -18.50 10.65 19.69
N LEU A 143 -19.60 9.92 19.88
CA LEU A 143 -20.46 9.51 18.78
C LEU A 143 -21.47 10.59 18.43
N ILE A 144 -21.46 11.06 17.18
CA ILE A 144 -22.46 12.02 16.67
C ILE A 144 -23.63 11.25 16.05
N GLY A 145 -24.75 11.16 16.78
CA GLY A 145 -26.00 10.50 16.36
C GLY A 145 -27.05 11.46 15.79
N GLY A 146 -28.10 10.92 15.15
CA GLY A 146 -29.24 11.70 14.64
C GLY A 146 -29.89 11.12 13.37
N CYS A 147 -31.08 11.62 13.01
CA CYS A 147 -31.86 11.15 11.87
C CYS A 147 -31.15 11.30 10.51
N THR A 148 -31.54 10.49 9.52
CA THR A 148 -31.08 10.65 8.13
C THR A 148 -31.39 12.07 7.63
N GLY A 149 -30.44 12.69 6.92
CA GLY A 149 -30.60 14.06 6.40
C GLY A 149 -30.27 15.18 7.39
N SER A 150 -29.95 14.88 8.65
CA SER A 150 -29.65 15.91 9.67
C SER A 150 -28.23 16.53 9.60
N GLY A 151 -27.49 16.34 8.50
CA GLY A 151 -26.18 16.97 8.30
C GLY A 151 -25.00 16.41 9.13
N LYS A 152 -25.15 15.27 9.83
CA LYS A 152 -24.11 14.69 10.72
C LYS A 152 -22.74 14.56 10.07
N THR A 153 -22.69 14.06 8.85
CA THR A 153 -21.43 13.85 8.11
C THR A 153 -20.69 15.16 7.89
N GLN A 154 -21.41 16.27 7.66
CA GLN A 154 -20.80 17.59 7.52
C GLN A 154 -20.23 18.07 8.85
N LEU A 155 -20.95 17.88 9.96
CA LEU A 155 -20.48 18.21 11.29
C LEU A 155 -19.23 17.40 11.69
N VAL A 156 -19.22 16.09 11.42
CA VAL A 156 -18.06 15.22 11.65
C VAL A 156 -16.85 15.73 10.88
N ARG A 157 -17.00 16.01 9.58
CA ARG A 157 -15.89 16.48 8.72
C ARG A 157 -15.35 17.87 9.09
N GLN A 158 -16.13 18.68 9.82
CA GLN A 158 -15.69 19.97 10.34
C GLN A 158 -14.80 19.84 11.58
N GLN A 159 -14.79 18.69 12.25
CA GLN A 159 -13.95 18.48 13.42
C GLN A 159 -12.51 18.11 13.01
N PRO A 160 -11.47 18.67 13.67
CA PRO A 160 -10.07 18.34 13.37
C PRO A 160 -9.73 16.85 13.51
N ASN A 161 -10.43 16.14 14.38
CA ASN A 161 -10.29 14.71 14.66
C ASN A 161 -11.54 13.91 14.25
N GLY A 162 -12.38 14.48 13.37
CA GLY A 162 -13.61 13.84 12.93
C GLY A 162 -13.34 12.70 11.95
N VAL A 163 -13.83 11.50 12.26
CA VAL A 163 -13.66 10.31 11.43
C VAL A 163 -14.97 9.97 10.70
N ASP A 164 -15.01 10.24 9.39
CA ASP A 164 -16.13 9.87 8.52
C ASP A 164 -15.98 8.42 8.02
N LEU A 165 -16.44 7.46 8.82
CA LEU A 165 -16.36 6.03 8.50
C LEU A 165 -17.13 5.65 7.22
N GLU A 166 -18.29 6.28 6.95
CA GLU A 166 -19.07 6.03 5.73
C GLU A 166 -18.32 6.51 4.48
N GLY A 167 -17.72 7.70 4.57
CA GLY A 167 -16.86 8.25 3.53
C GLY A 167 -15.63 7.37 3.26
N LEU A 168 -14.97 6.89 4.31
CA LEU A 168 -13.84 5.97 4.21
C LEU A 168 -14.25 4.62 3.58
N ALA A 169 -15.40 4.07 3.97
CA ALA A 169 -15.92 2.81 3.44
C ALA A 169 -16.46 2.95 2.01
N ARG A 170 -16.79 4.16 1.55
CA ARG A 170 -17.52 4.43 0.29
C ARG A 170 -18.88 3.70 0.26
N HIS A 171 -19.53 3.64 1.42
CA HIS A 171 -20.78 2.92 1.64
C HIS A 171 -21.72 3.75 2.52
N ARG A 172 -23.02 3.79 2.22
CA ARG A 172 -24.02 4.61 2.93
C ARG A 172 -24.82 3.81 3.96
N GLY A 173 -24.14 2.92 4.68
CA GLY A 173 -24.78 2.00 5.63
C GLY A 173 -25.75 0.98 5.01
N SER A 174 -26.29 0.09 5.84
CA SER A 174 -27.13 -1.04 5.40
C SER A 174 -28.36 -0.61 4.57
N SER A 175 -28.97 0.53 4.93
CA SER A 175 -30.23 0.97 4.32
C SER A 175 -30.07 1.61 2.93
N PHE A 176 -28.90 2.20 2.61
CA PHE A 176 -28.69 2.91 1.35
C PHE A 176 -27.58 2.30 0.48
N GLY A 177 -26.78 1.38 1.03
CA GLY A 177 -25.90 0.52 0.26
C GLY A 177 -24.73 1.23 -0.43
N ARG A 178 -24.41 0.76 -1.64
CA ARG A 178 -23.22 1.14 -2.40
C ARG A 178 -23.28 2.56 -2.93
N THR A 179 -22.11 3.15 -3.14
CA THR A 179 -21.95 4.41 -3.87
C THR A 179 -21.48 4.15 -5.31
N LEU A 180 -21.40 5.19 -6.14
CA LEU A 180 -20.84 5.11 -7.50
C LEU A 180 -19.37 4.67 -7.50
N LYS A 181 -18.65 4.87 -6.39
CA LYS A 181 -17.26 4.42 -6.24
C LYS A 181 -17.25 3.04 -5.60
N PRO A 182 -16.40 2.12 -6.09
CA PRO A 182 -16.28 0.81 -5.47
C PRO A 182 -15.78 0.96 -4.03
N GLN A 183 -16.38 0.16 -3.15
CA GLN A 183 -15.95 0.01 -1.77
C GLN A 183 -14.50 -0.45 -1.73
N LEU A 184 -13.75 0.06 -0.75
CA LEU A 184 -12.38 -0.35 -0.53
C LEU A 184 -12.35 -1.80 -0.03
N SER A 185 -11.24 -2.50 -0.28
CA SER A 185 -10.99 -3.75 0.45
C SER A 185 -10.94 -3.48 1.95
N GLN A 186 -11.28 -4.49 2.76
CA GLN A 186 -11.24 -4.37 4.23
C GLN A 186 -9.90 -3.81 4.72
N ALA A 187 -8.79 -4.34 4.21
CA ALA A 187 -7.46 -3.86 4.58
C ALA A 187 -7.22 -2.41 4.17
N SER A 188 -7.65 -2.00 2.96
CA SER A 188 -7.47 -0.61 2.51
C SER A 188 -8.35 0.38 3.30
N PHE A 189 -9.54 -0.06 3.74
CA PHE A 189 -10.38 0.71 4.65
C PHE A 189 -9.69 0.89 6.00
N GLU A 190 -9.25 -0.19 6.64
CA GLU A 190 -8.52 -0.16 7.91
C GLU A 190 -7.26 0.72 7.84
N ASN A 191 -6.47 0.58 6.78
CA ASN A 191 -5.25 1.37 6.58
C ASN A 191 -5.52 2.88 6.44
N LYS A 192 -6.73 3.29 6.03
CA LYS A 192 -7.11 4.72 5.98
C LYS A 192 -7.63 5.24 7.32
N THR A 193 -8.24 4.37 8.11
CA THR A 193 -8.84 4.72 9.41
C THR A 193 -7.79 5.00 10.49
N CYS A 194 -6.56 4.49 10.33
CA CYS A 194 -5.50 4.67 11.32
C CYS A 194 -4.89 6.09 11.40
N ARG A 195 -5.48 7.06 10.71
CA ARG A 195 -4.97 8.42 10.52
C ARG A 195 -5.72 9.43 11.37
#